data_AF-Q0H8U3-F1
#
_entry.id   AF-Q0H8U3-F1
#
_cell.length_a   1.000
_cell.length_b   1.000
_cell.length_c   1.000
_cell.angle_alpha   90.00
_cell.angle_beta   90.00
_cell.angle_gamma   90.00
#
_symmetry.space_group_name_H-M   'P 1'
#
loop_
_entity.id
_entity.type
_entity.pdbx_description
1 polymer ?
#
loop_
_entity_poly.entity_id
_entity_poly.type
_entity_poly.pdbx_seq_one_letter_code
_entity_poly.pdbx_strand_id
1 'polypeptide(L)'
;MSLSTTITTWGYTHHPFSDVGNKGRSRFRSPGFMPHLKMKFFTNPSSLSVSALLTKEQESKSKKQAMEFKEYVLEKAVSVNKALESAVSIKEPVMIHESMRYSLLAGGKRIRPMLCIAACELVGGVESTAMPAACAVEMIHTMSLIHDDLPCMDNDDLRRGKPTNHKIYGEDVAVLAGDALLALAFEHIATHTKGVSSDRIVRVIG
;
A
#
# COMPACT_ATOMS: atom_id res chain seq x y z
N MET A 1 33.67 -20.55 -28.38
CA MET A 1 33.82 -19.14 -27.96
C MET A 1 32.75 -18.88 -26.90
N SER A 2 32.96 -19.34 -25.66
CA SER A 2 33.55 -18.59 -24.53
C SER A 2 32.78 -17.32 -24.13
N LEU A 3 31.90 -17.51 -23.14
CA LEU A 3 31.57 -16.67 -21.96
C LEU A 3 31.69 -15.13 -22.07
N SER A 4 30.66 -14.39 -21.62
CA SER A 4 30.67 -13.83 -20.26
C SER A 4 29.41 -13.00 -19.96
N THR A 5 28.71 -13.40 -18.90
CA THR A 5 27.68 -12.62 -18.19
C THR A 5 28.38 -11.62 -17.28
N THR A 6 28.00 -10.34 -17.29
CA THR A 6 28.49 -9.37 -16.29
C THR A 6 27.33 -8.65 -15.63
N ILE A 7 26.99 -9.16 -14.46
CA ILE A 7 26.18 -8.50 -13.43
C ILE A 7 27.03 -7.38 -12.84
N THR A 8 26.58 -6.14 -12.94
CA THR A 8 27.20 -5.00 -12.24
C THR A 8 26.47 -4.74 -10.93
N THR A 9 27.15 -5.05 -9.84
CA THR A 9 26.83 -4.72 -8.46
C THR A 9 27.09 -3.23 -8.19
N TRP A 10 26.12 -2.53 -7.60
CA TRP A 10 26.35 -1.20 -7.03
C TRP A 10 26.85 -1.33 -5.59
N GLY A 11 28.10 -0.92 -5.37
CA GLY A 11 28.71 -0.78 -4.06
C GLY A 11 28.48 0.63 -3.49
N TYR A 12 28.10 0.70 -2.21
CA TYR A 12 28.04 1.94 -1.43
C TYR A 12 29.10 1.87 -0.34
N THR A 13 30.03 2.84 -0.31
CA THR A 13 30.97 3.05 0.79
C THR A 13 31.08 4.54 1.16
N HIS A 14 30.78 4.80 2.44
CA HIS A 14 31.30 5.80 3.38
C HIS A 14 31.10 7.30 3.17
N HIS A 15 30.53 7.99 4.18
CA HIS A 15 31.33 8.75 5.17
C HIS A 15 30.52 9.14 6.43
N PRO A 16 31.19 9.41 7.57
CA PRO A 16 30.62 9.54 8.91
C PRO A 16 30.33 11.00 9.30
N PHE A 17 29.40 11.22 10.22
CA PHE A 17 29.17 12.52 10.85
C PHE A 17 29.25 12.39 12.38
N SER A 18 30.20 13.10 12.95
CA SER A 18 30.44 13.32 14.37
C SER A 18 29.90 14.70 14.76
N ASP A 19 29.16 14.83 15.87
CA ASP A 19 29.28 16.03 16.70
C ASP A 19 28.81 15.86 18.16
N VAL A 20 29.66 16.40 19.05
CA VAL A 20 29.47 17.11 20.36
C VAL A 20 28.13 16.91 21.09
N GLY A 21 28.04 16.60 22.39
CA GLY A 21 28.87 16.95 23.55
C GLY A 21 28.02 17.77 24.54
N ASN A 22 27.77 17.26 25.75
CA ASN A 22 27.31 18.10 26.86
C ASN A 22 27.88 17.61 28.21
N LYS A 23 28.39 18.55 28.99
CA LYS A 23 29.14 18.39 30.25
C LYS A 23 28.26 18.62 31.48
N GLY A 24 28.63 17.95 32.57
CA GLY A 24 28.41 18.39 33.95
C GLY A 24 27.26 17.67 34.68
N ARG A 25 27.34 17.33 35.97
CA ARG A 25 28.30 17.67 37.02
C ARG A 25 28.10 16.74 38.24
N SER A 26 29.23 16.28 38.78
CA SER A 26 29.57 15.97 40.19
C SER A 26 28.70 15.08 41.11
N ARG A 27 29.34 13.98 41.53
CA ARG A 27 29.64 13.51 42.91
C ARG A 27 28.53 13.49 43.96
N PHE A 28 28.24 12.28 44.47
CA PHE A 28 28.34 12.00 45.91
C PHE A 28 28.72 10.53 46.15
N ARG A 29 29.39 10.28 47.28
CA ARG A 29 30.21 9.09 47.58
C ARG A 29 29.56 8.25 48.70
N SER A 30 29.68 6.92 48.57
CA SER A 30 29.82 5.90 49.64
C SER A 30 28.57 5.45 50.43
N PRO A 31 28.64 4.36 51.24
CA PRO A 31 28.69 2.96 50.82
C PRO A 31 27.67 2.08 51.59
N GLY A 32 27.38 0.86 51.15
CA GLY A 32 26.56 -0.06 51.94
C GLY A 32 26.29 -1.39 51.26
N PHE A 33 27.15 -2.36 51.53
CA PHE A 33 26.97 -3.77 51.19
C PHE A 33 26.47 -4.51 52.44
N MET A 34 25.72 -5.61 52.24
CA MET A 34 25.29 -6.69 53.18
C MET A 34 23.79 -6.77 53.53
N PRO A 35 23.25 -8.00 53.75
CA PRO A 35 22.21 -8.55 52.88
C PRO A 35 20.94 -9.02 53.62
N HIS A 36 20.00 -9.57 52.82
CA HIS A 36 18.99 -10.56 53.20
C HIS A 36 17.98 -10.18 54.30
N LEU A 37 16.74 -9.93 53.90
CA LEU A 37 15.57 -10.39 54.65
C LEU A 37 14.42 -10.73 53.70
N LYS A 38 14.03 -12.00 53.68
CA LYS A 38 12.83 -12.48 52.98
C LYS A 38 11.61 -11.92 53.69
N MET A 39 10.72 -11.26 52.96
CA MET A 39 9.35 -11.03 53.42
C MET A 39 8.40 -11.72 52.45
N LYS A 40 7.89 -12.87 52.89
CA LYS A 40 6.80 -13.60 52.23
C LYS A 40 5.54 -12.77 52.41
N PHE A 41 5.09 -12.09 51.36
CA PHE A 41 3.69 -11.67 51.27
C PHE A 41 2.88 -12.80 50.66
N PHE A 42 2.10 -13.45 51.51
CA PHE A 42 0.92 -14.19 51.12
C PHE A 42 -0.01 -13.24 50.35
N THR A 43 -0.32 -13.57 49.10
CA THR A 43 -1.55 -13.09 48.45
C THR A 43 -2.25 -14.29 47.81
N ASN A 44 -3.53 -14.41 48.11
CA ASN A 44 -4.43 -15.49 47.69
C ASN A 44 -4.49 -15.63 46.16
N PRO A 45 -4.53 -16.86 45.60
CA PRO A 45 -4.87 -17.09 44.20
C PRO A 45 -6.38 -17.25 44.07
N SER A 46 -7.17 -16.18 44.21
CA SER A 46 -8.62 -16.27 43.97
C SER A 46 -9.27 -14.91 43.75
N SER A 47 -9.05 -14.35 42.56
CA SER A 47 -10.11 -13.87 41.69
C SER A 47 -9.46 -13.29 40.43
N LEU A 48 -9.43 -14.06 39.35
CA LEU A 48 -9.42 -13.43 38.04
C LEU A 48 -10.73 -12.64 37.99
N SER A 49 -10.67 -11.33 38.16
CA SER A 49 -11.88 -10.50 38.14
C SER A 49 -12.56 -10.71 36.79
N VAL A 50 -13.90 -10.82 36.80
CA VAL A 50 -14.70 -10.96 35.58
C VAL A 50 -14.34 -9.86 34.57
N SER A 51 -14.04 -8.64 35.06
CA SER A 51 -13.55 -7.53 34.26
C SER A 51 -12.22 -7.82 33.54
N ALA A 52 -11.27 -8.51 34.18
CA ALA A 52 -9.98 -8.89 33.57
C ALA A 52 -10.11 -10.02 32.55
N LEU A 53 -11.09 -10.92 32.72
CA LEU A 53 -11.43 -11.95 31.73
C LEU A 53 -12.16 -11.33 30.53
N LEU A 54 -13.12 -10.43 30.77
CA LEU A 54 -13.81 -9.68 29.73
C LEU A 54 -12.84 -8.82 28.90
N THR A 55 -11.85 -8.17 29.53
CA THR A 55 -10.82 -7.42 28.78
C THR A 55 -9.96 -8.36 27.94
N LYS A 56 -9.54 -9.52 28.47
CA LYS A 56 -8.78 -10.52 27.68
C LYS A 56 -9.59 -11.12 26.52
N GLU A 57 -10.87 -11.38 26.72
CA GLU A 57 -11.78 -11.85 25.67
C GLU A 57 -12.02 -10.79 24.60
N GLN A 58 -12.24 -9.53 25.00
CA GLN A 58 -12.39 -8.44 24.04
C GLN A 58 -11.09 -8.13 23.29
N GLU A 59 -9.95 -8.19 23.97
CA GLU A 59 -8.65 -7.96 23.35
C GLU A 59 -8.26 -9.10 22.40
N SER A 60 -8.58 -10.35 22.75
CA SER A 60 -8.39 -11.50 21.85
C SER A 60 -9.34 -11.46 20.64
N LYS A 61 -10.60 -11.05 20.83
CA LYS A 61 -11.56 -10.86 19.73
C LYS A 61 -11.15 -9.72 18.79
N SER A 62 -10.70 -8.60 19.33
CA SER A 62 -10.20 -7.45 18.56
C SER A 62 -8.94 -7.82 17.76
N LYS A 63 -7.99 -8.52 18.40
CA LYS A 63 -6.80 -9.05 17.71
C LYS A 63 -7.16 -10.03 16.60
N LYS A 64 -8.13 -10.93 16.83
CA LYS A 64 -8.62 -11.87 15.82
C LYS A 64 -9.23 -11.13 14.62
N GLN A 65 -10.12 -10.17 14.86
CA GLN A 65 -10.75 -9.36 13.81
C GLN A 65 -9.72 -8.55 13.02
N ALA A 66 -8.72 -7.98 13.69
CA ALA A 66 -7.63 -7.26 13.04
C ALA A 66 -6.78 -8.17 12.14
N MET A 67 -6.52 -9.41 12.57
CA MET A 67 -5.81 -10.41 11.77
C MET A 67 -6.63 -10.84 10.54
N GLU A 68 -7.92 -11.12 10.73
CA GLU A 68 -8.87 -11.48 9.66
C GLU A 68 -9.00 -10.35 8.63
N PHE A 69 -9.12 -9.11 9.08
CA PHE A 69 -9.13 -7.93 8.21
C PHE A 69 -7.83 -7.78 7.42
N LYS A 70 -6.68 -8.01 8.07
CA LYS A 70 -5.37 -7.94 7.40
C LYS A 70 -5.23 -9.01 6.32
N GLU A 71 -5.71 -10.22 6.58
CA GLU A 71 -5.72 -11.31 5.61
C GLU A 71 -6.60 -10.97 4.40
N TYR A 72 -7.81 -10.48 4.64
CA TYR A 72 -8.71 -10.00 3.59
C TYR A 72 -8.05 -8.91 2.72
N VAL A 73 -7.44 -7.90 3.35
CA VAL A 73 -6.76 -6.81 2.64
C VAL A 73 -5.62 -7.33 1.75
N LEU A 74 -4.84 -8.28 2.25
CA LEU A 74 -3.74 -8.88 1.47
C LEU A 74 -4.26 -9.69 0.28
N GLU A 75 -5.29 -10.53 0.51
CA GLU A 75 -5.92 -11.32 -0.54
C GLU A 75 -6.47 -10.45 -1.66
N LYS A 76 -7.26 -9.43 -1.32
CA LYS A 76 -7.85 -8.52 -2.30
C LYS A 76 -6.78 -7.70 -3.03
N ALA A 77 -5.73 -7.26 -2.34
CA ALA A 77 -4.62 -6.55 -2.99
C ALA A 77 -3.91 -7.42 -4.04
N VAL A 78 -3.72 -8.72 -3.78
CA VAL A 78 -3.14 -9.66 -4.75
C VAL A 78 -4.06 -9.82 -5.97
N SER A 79 -5.37 -10.04 -5.74
CA SER A 79 -6.37 -10.16 -6.81
C SER A 79 -6.41 -8.91 -7.70
N VAL A 80 -6.46 -7.74 -7.09
CA VAL A 80 -6.47 -6.44 -7.78
C VAL A 80 -5.18 -6.21 -8.57
N ASN A 81 -4.01 -6.47 -7.98
CA ASN A 81 -2.74 -6.30 -8.71
C ASN A 81 -2.69 -7.21 -9.95
N LYS A 82 -3.16 -8.45 -9.84
CA LYS A 82 -3.25 -9.37 -10.98
C LYS A 82 -4.23 -8.87 -12.05
N ALA A 83 -5.37 -8.30 -11.64
CA ALA A 83 -6.34 -7.74 -12.57
C ALA A 83 -5.79 -6.50 -13.30
N LEU A 84 -5.13 -5.58 -12.59
CA LEU A 84 -4.49 -4.39 -13.16
C LEU A 84 -3.38 -4.74 -14.16
N GLU A 85 -2.55 -5.73 -13.81
CA GLU A 85 -1.49 -6.27 -14.67
C GLU A 85 -2.06 -6.75 -16.01
N SER A 86 -3.21 -7.44 -15.96
CA SER A 86 -3.91 -7.93 -17.15
C SER A 86 -4.65 -6.84 -17.92
N ALA A 87 -5.17 -5.83 -17.21
CA ALA A 87 -5.97 -4.76 -17.80
C ALA A 87 -5.13 -3.82 -18.69
N VAL A 88 -3.86 -3.61 -18.32
CA VAL A 88 -2.93 -2.76 -19.09
C VAL A 88 -1.80 -3.61 -19.65
N SER A 89 -2.03 -4.27 -20.78
CA SER A 89 -0.98 -5.01 -21.50
C SER A 89 -0.14 -4.09 -22.38
N ILE A 90 1.14 -4.42 -22.58
CA ILE A 90 2.03 -3.66 -23.48
C ILE A 90 1.59 -3.85 -24.93
N LYS A 91 1.34 -2.74 -25.61
CA LYS A 91 0.95 -2.67 -27.03
C LYS A 91 1.57 -1.42 -27.66
N GLU A 92 1.50 -1.30 -28.98
CA GLU A 92 1.88 -0.05 -29.64
C GLU A 92 0.87 1.08 -29.35
N PRO A 93 1.32 2.32 -29.06
CA PRO A 93 2.71 2.73 -28.84
C PRO A 93 3.26 2.23 -27.49
N VAL A 94 4.40 1.51 -27.51
CA VAL A 94 4.95 0.81 -26.33
C VAL A 94 5.22 1.77 -25.17
N MET A 95 5.79 2.94 -25.46
CA MET A 95 6.22 3.92 -24.45
C MET A 95 5.07 4.42 -23.57
N ILE A 96 3.88 4.65 -24.16
CA ILE A 96 2.69 5.06 -23.39
C ILE A 96 2.27 3.94 -22.44
N HIS A 97 2.20 2.70 -22.93
CA HIS A 97 1.81 1.56 -22.10
C HIS A 97 2.83 1.26 -20.99
N GLU A 98 4.12 1.40 -21.26
CA GLU A 98 5.17 1.30 -20.24
C GLU A 98 5.01 2.39 -19.17
N SER A 99 4.77 3.63 -19.57
CA SER A 99 4.53 4.75 -18.65
C SER A 99 3.28 4.54 -17.78
N MET A 100 2.16 4.12 -18.37
CA MET A 100 0.94 3.80 -17.62
C MET A 100 1.20 2.71 -16.57
N ARG A 101 1.85 1.63 -16.98
CA ARG A 101 2.15 0.47 -16.12
C ARG A 101 3.16 0.81 -15.03
N TYR A 102 4.15 1.65 -15.32
CA TYR A 102 5.15 2.08 -14.35
C TYR A 102 4.50 2.63 -13.09
N SER A 103 3.58 3.58 -13.24
CA SER A 103 2.89 4.20 -12.11
C SER A 103 1.81 3.30 -11.53
N LEU A 104 1.00 2.64 -12.38
CA LEU A 104 -0.15 1.84 -11.94
C LEU A 104 0.27 0.60 -11.13
N LEU A 105 1.37 -0.04 -11.55
CA LEU A 105 1.89 -1.27 -10.98
C LEU A 105 3.02 -1.04 -9.97
N ALA A 106 3.34 0.22 -9.63
CA ALA A 106 4.30 0.57 -8.57
C ALA A 106 3.88 0.09 -7.16
N GLY A 107 2.72 -0.57 -7.03
CA GLY A 107 2.18 -1.11 -5.80
C GLY A 107 1.28 -0.11 -5.08
N GLY A 108 1.20 -0.21 -3.76
CA GLY A 108 0.35 0.63 -2.91
C GLY A 108 -0.62 -0.20 -2.07
N LYS A 109 -1.37 0.48 -1.21
CA LYS A 109 -2.31 -0.17 -0.28
C LYS A 109 -3.59 -0.67 -0.97
N ARG A 110 -3.88 -0.22 -2.20
CA ARG A 110 -5.08 -0.55 -2.99
C ARG A 110 -6.40 -0.32 -2.25
N ILE A 111 -6.47 0.70 -1.39
CA ILE A 111 -7.64 0.99 -0.56
C ILE A 111 -8.89 1.22 -1.40
N ARG A 112 -8.79 1.95 -2.51
CA ARG A 112 -9.94 2.30 -3.37
C ARG A 112 -10.54 1.06 -4.06
N PRO A 113 -9.74 0.19 -4.73
CA PRO A 113 -10.22 -1.11 -5.22
C PRO A 113 -10.90 -1.95 -4.15
N MET A 114 -10.28 -2.05 -2.97
CA MET A 114 -10.81 -2.87 -1.88
C MET A 114 -12.16 -2.35 -1.38
N LEU A 115 -12.33 -1.03 -1.25
CA LEU A 115 -13.61 -0.44 -0.87
C LEU A 115 -14.70 -0.72 -1.92
N CYS A 116 -14.36 -0.69 -3.21
CA CYS A 116 -15.28 -1.03 -4.29
C CYS A 116 -15.75 -2.49 -4.20
N ILE A 117 -14.81 -3.42 -4.02
CA ILE A 117 -15.10 -4.85 -3.88
C ILE A 117 -15.92 -5.12 -2.61
N ALA A 118 -15.49 -4.59 -1.47
CA ALA A 118 -16.17 -4.78 -0.19
C ALA A 118 -17.60 -4.23 -0.21
N ALA A 119 -17.84 -3.07 -0.86
CA ALA A 119 -19.18 -2.52 -1.02
C ALA A 119 -20.09 -3.42 -1.88
N CYS A 120 -19.54 -4.03 -2.94
CA CYS A 120 -20.27 -5.00 -3.75
C CYS A 120 -20.62 -6.26 -2.95
N GLU A 121 -19.64 -6.84 -2.26
CA GLU A 121 -19.82 -8.04 -1.44
C GLU A 121 -20.82 -7.81 -0.29
N LEU A 122 -20.78 -6.62 0.33
CA LEU A 122 -21.69 -6.24 1.42
C LEU A 122 -23.16 -6.30 1.02
N VAL A 123 -23.49 -6.01 -0.25
CA VAL A 123 -24.86 -6.06 -0.77
C VAL A 123 -25.20 -7.39 -1.47
N GLY A 124 -24.35 -8.41 -1.31
CA GLY A 124 -24.54 -9.75 -1.88
C GLY A 124 -24.06 -9.91 -3.32
N GLY A 125 -23.31 -8.94 -3.85
CA GLY A 125 -22.60 -9.08 -5.11
C GLY A 125 -21.35 -9.95 -4.98
N VAL A 126 -20.70 -10.22 -6.12
CA VAL A 126 -19.47 -11.02 -6.17
C VAL A 126 -18.29 -10.16 -6.63
N GLU A 127 -17.09 -10.48 -6.16
CA GLU A 127 -15.86 -9.76 -6.50
C GLU A 127 -15.65 -9.63 -8.02
N SER A 128 -15.88 -10.71 -8.78
CA SER A 128 -15.67 -10.73 -10.23
C SER A 128 -16.50 -9.70 -10.98
N THR A 129 -17.69 -9.36 -10.47
CA THR A 129 -18.54 -8.30 -11.04
C THR A 129 -18.00 -6.91 -10.73
N ALA A 130 -17.42 -6.70 -9.55
CA ALA A 130 -16.86 -5.41 -9.13
C ALA A 130 -15.44 -5.16 -9.64
N MET A 131 -14.69 -6.23 -10.01
CA MET A 131 -13.27 -6.13 -10.34
C MET A 131 -12.95 -5.11 -11.45
N PRO A 132 -13.72 -5.01 -12.56
CA PRO A 132 -13.46 -3.98 -13.58
C PRO A 132 -13.61 -2.56 -13.03
N ALA A 133 -14.63 -2.30 -12.21
CA ALA A 133 -14.80 -1.00 -11.55
C ALA A 133 -13.71 -0.74 -10.50
N ALA A 134 -13.28 -1.76 -9.77
CA ALA A 134 -12.18 -1.69 -8.82
C ALA A 134 -10.85 -1.34 -9.51
N CYS A 135 -10.59 -1.92 -10.69
CA CYS A 135 -9.43 -1.57 -11.51
C CYS A 135 -9.52 -0.13 -12.02
N ALA A 136 -10.69 0.26 -12.54
CA ALA A 136 -10.92 1.60 -13.08
C ALA A 136 -10.72 2.71 -12.03
N VAL A 137 -11.18 2.54 -10.79
CA VAL A 137 -10.93 3.54 -9.75
C VAL A 137 -9.45 3.67 -9.38
N GLU A 138 -8.65 2.60 -9.49
CA GLU A 138 -7.20 2.67 -9.29
C GLU A 138 -6.48 3.28 -10.50
N MET A 139 -6.97 3.07 -11.72
CA MET A 139 -6.48 3.76 -12.92
C MET A 139 -6.70 5.26 -12.79
N ILE A 140 -7.90 5.69 -12.39
CA ILE A 140 -8.22 7.11 -12.14
C ILE A 140 -7.37 7.67 -10.99
N HIS A 141 -7.20 6.92 -9.91
CA HIS A 141 -6.33 7.35 -8.82
C HIS A 141 -4.88 7.50 -9.27
N THR A 142 -4.39 6.60 -10.11
CA THR A 142 -3.01 6.63 -10.59
C THR A 142 -2.79 7.79 -11.54
N MET A 143 -3.72 8.04 -12.47
CA MET A 143 -3.58 9.16 -13.40
C MET A 143 -3.59 10.51 -12.69
N SER A 144 -4.41 10.67 -11.64
CA SER A 144 -4.41 11.92 -10.87
C SER A 144 -3.04 12.17 -10.25
N LEU A 145 -2.39 11.14 -9.70
CA LEU A 145 -1.05 11.27 -9.12
C LEU A 145 0.02 11.56 -10.18
N ILE A 146 -0.09 10.97 -11.38
CA ILE A 146 0.85 11.26 -12.48
C ILE A 146 0.78 12.74 -12.85
N HIS A 147 -0.44 13.29 -12.97
CA HIS A 147 -0.65 14.69 -13.31
C HIS A 147 -0.30 15.63 -12.16
N ASP A 148 -0.63 15.27 -10.92
CA ASP A 148 -0.25 16.05 -9.71
C ASP A 148 1.27 16.18 -9.59
N ASP A 149 2.04 15.13 -9.96
CA ASP A 149 3.50 15.14 -9.90
C ASP A 149 4.16 16.07 -10.95
N LEU A 150 3.44 16.58 -11.95
CA LEU A 150 4.03 17.38 -13.03
C LEU A 150 4.62 18.72 -12.53
N PRO A 151 5.62 19.30 -13.23
CA PRO A 151 6.24 20.56 -12.82
C PRO A 151 5.31 21.75 -12.68
N CYS A 152 4.18 21.76 -13.41
CA CYS A 152 3.16 22.80 -13.32
C CYS A 152 2.17 22.61 -12.15
N MET A 153 2.22 21.47 -11.46
CA MET A 153 1.38 21.10 -10.32
C MET A 153 2.24 21.06 -9.05
N ASP A 154 2.53 19.88 -8.48
CA ASP A 154 3.34 19.75 -7.26
C ASP A 154 4.85 19.71 -7.54
N ASN A 155 5.26 19.44 -8.80
CA ASN A 155 6.66 19.33 -9.20
C ASN A 155 7.47 18.33 -8.34
N ASP A 156 6.85 17.19 -8.01
CA ASP A 156 7.48 16.15 -7.22
C ASP A 156 8.46 15.33 -8.06
N ASP A 157 9.71 15.21 -7.60
CA ASP A 157 10.73 14.36 -8.26
C ASP A 157 10.59 12.87 -7.88
N LEU A 158 9.99 12.57 -6.71
CA LEU A 158 9.89 11.22 -6.17
C LEU A 158 8.48 10.90 -5.65
N ARG A 159 7.99 9.71 -5.95
CA ARG A 159 6.78 9.12 -5.36
C ARG A 159 7.06 7.73 -4.84
N ARG A 160 6.75 7.51 -3.55
CA ARG A 160 6.97 6.23 -2.85
C ARG A 160 8.42 5.74 -2.95
N GLY A 161 9.38 6.66 -2.92
CA GLY A 161 10.82 6.36 -3.02
C GLY A 161 11.31 6.00 -4.42
N LYS A 162 10.47 6.15 -5.46
CA LYS A 162 10.84 5.98 -6.88
C LYS A 162 10.70 7.32 -7.62
N PRO A 163 11.45 7.57 -8.70
CA PRO A 163 11.24 8.73 -9.55
C PRO A 163 9.78 8.84 -10.01
N THR A 164 9.24 10.06 -10.08
CA THR A 164 7.91 10.29 -10.65
C THR A 164 7.92 10.00 -12.14
N ASN A 165 6.71 9.80 -12.70
CA ASN A 165 6.56 9.33 -14.08
C ASN A 165 7.27 10.26 -15.09
N HIS A 166 7.07 11.58 -14.94
CA HIS A 166 7.66 12.56 -15.84
C HIS A 166 9.19 12.64 -15.74
N LYS A 167 9.80 12.22 -14.61
CA LYS A 167 11.26 12.13 -14.47
C LYS A 167 11.86 10.96 -15.25
N ILE A 168 11.08 9.91 -15.51
CA ILE A 168 11.51 8.74 -16.29
C ILE A 168 11.19 8.92 -17.77
N TYR A 169 9.97 9.36 -18.09
CA TYR A 169 9.42 9.32 -19.44
C TYR A 169 9.29 10.70 -20.11
N GLY A 170 9.48 11.79 -19.38
CA GLY A 170 9.19 13.14 -19.85
C GLY A 170 7.76 13.59 -19.52
N GLU A 171 7.55 14.92 -19.48
CA GLU A 171 6.26 15.53 -19.13
C GLU A 171 5.17 15.21 -20.14
N ASP A 172 5.49 15.25 -21.43
CA ASP A 172 4.57 14.96 -22.53
C ASP A 172 4.03 13.52 -22.46
N VAL A 173 4.91 12.54 -22.26
CA VAL A 173 4.52 11.13 -22.09
C VAL A 173 3.73 10.93 -20.80
N ALA A 174 4.12 11.60 -19.71
CA ALA A 174 3.40 11.50 -18.44
C ALA A 174 1.97 12.05 -18.54
N VAL A 175 1.77 13.19 -19.21
CA VAL A 175 0.44 13.75 -19.49
C VAL A 175 -0.39 12.73 -20.27
N LEU A 176 0.13 12.22 -21.39
CA LEU A 176 -0.59 11.28 -22.25
C LEU A 176 -0.86 9.93 -21.56
N ALA A 177 0.04 9.44 -20.71
CA ALA A 177 -0.18 8.23 -19.94
C ALA A 177 -1.29 8.41 -18.89
N GLY A 178 -1.37 9.58 -18.26
CA GLY A 178 -2.48 9.93 -17.37
C GLY A 178 -3.82 9.97 -18.12
N ASP A 179 -3.87 10.65 -19.26
CA ASP A 179 -5.09 10.72 -20.09
C ASP A 179 -5.53 9.34 -20.59
N ALA A 180 -4.57 8.51 -21.01
CA ALA A 180 -4.84 7.15 -21.45
C ALA A 180 -5.41 6.27 -20.31
N LEU A 181 -4.90 6.40 -19.08
CA LEU A 181 -5.44 5.69 -17.92
C LEU A 181 -6.87 6.15 -17.58
N LEU A 182 -7.16 7.45 -17.71
CA LEU A 182 -8.51 7.98 -17.51
C LEU A 182 -9.49 7.43 -18.54
N ALA A 183 -9.14 7.47 -19.83
CA ALA A 183 -9.98 6.91 -20.89
C ALA A 183 -10.17 5.40 -20.71
N LEU A 184 -9.08 4.67 -20.42
CA LEU A 184 -9.10 3.23 -20.21
C LEU A 184 -9.98 2.83 -19.02
N ALA A 185 -10.02 3.63 -17.94
CA ALA A 185 -10.87 3.33 -16.80
C ALA A 185 -12.35 3.17 -17.19
N PHE A 186 -12.87 4.09 -18.02
CA PHE A 186 -14.24 4.02 -18.52
C PHE A 186 -14.45 2.88 -19.50
N GLU A 187 -13.53 2.71 -20.46
CA GLU A 187 -13.57 1.61 -21.42
C GLU A 187 -13.59 0.26 -20.70
N HIS A 188 -12.74 0.10 -19.67
CA HIS A 188 -12.57 -1.13 -18.93
C HIS A 188 -13.85 -1.51 -18.18
N ILE A 189 -14.52 -0.55 -17.52
CA ILE A 189 -15.83 -0.78 -16.89
C ILE A 189 -16.85 -1.24 -17.94
N ALA A 190 -16.96 -0.51 -19.06
CA ALA A 190 -17.98 -0.75 -20.07
C ALA A 190 -17.85 -2.11 -20.76
N THR A 191 -16.61 -2.55 -21.02
CA THR A 191 -16.33 -3.73 -21.85
C THR A 191 -16.08 -5.01 -21.04
N HIS A 192 -15.60 -4.90 -19.80
CA HIS A 192 -15.19 -6.05 -18.99
C HIS A 192 -16.18 -6.40 -17.85
N THR A 193 -17.10 -5.50 -17.46
CA THR A 193 -18.15 -5.86 -16.50
C THR A 193 -19.09 -6.91 -17.08
N LYS A 194 -19.28 -8.03 -16.37
CA LYS A 194 -20.19 -9.14 -16.77
C LYS A 194 -21.19 -9.45 -15.65
N GLY A 195 -22.31 -10.07 -16.03
CA GLY A 195 -23.36 -10.48 -15.08
C GLY A 195 -24.25 -9.34 -14.59
N VAL A 196 -24.22 -8.18 -15.27
CA VAL A 196 -24.98 -6.97 -14.92
C VAL A 196 -25.63 -6.42 -16.19
N SER A 197 -26.83 -5.84 -16.08
CA SER A 197 -27.51 -5.20 -17.21
C SER A 197 -26.75 -3.97 -17.71
N SER A 198 -26.83 -3.69 -19.02
CA SER A 198 -26.19 -2.51 -19.63
C SER A 198 -26.63 -1.20 -18.97
N ASP A 199 -27.91 -1.06 -18.62
CA ASP A 199 -28.45 0.12 -17.93
C ASP A 199 -27.75 0.40 -16.59
N ARG A 200 -27.46 -0.66 -15.82
CA ARG A 200 -26.70 -0.55 -14.56
C ARG A 200 -25.23 -0.22 -14.80
N ILE A 201 -24.62 -0.75 -15.86
CA ILE A 201 -23.22 -0.45 -16.22
C ILE A 201 -23.10 1.04 -16.59
N VAL A 202 -24.02 1.57 -17.41
CA VAL A 202 -24.05 2.98 -17.77
C VAL A 202 -24.22 3.86 -16.53
N ARG A 203 -25.15 3.50 -15.63
CA ARG A 203 -25.35 4.23 -14.36
C ARG A 203 -24.11 4.28 -13.46
N VAL A 204 -23.24 3.28 -13.52
CA VAL A 204 -21.97 3.28 -12.77
C VAL A 204 -20.96 4.26 -13.39
N ILE A 205 -20.99 4.43 -14.72
CA ILE A 205 -20.09 5.32 -15.45
C ILE A 205 -20.51 6.78 -15.31
N GLY A 206 -21.81 7.08 -15.41
CA GLY A 206 -22.38 8.43 -15.37
C GLY A 206 -23.69 8.54 -16.13
#